data_AF-A0A2P4P2P3-F1
#
_entry.id   AF-A0A2P4P2P3-F1
#
_cell.length_a   1.000
_cell.length_b   1.000
_cell.length_c   1.000
_cell.angle_alpha   90.00
_cell.angle_beta   90.00
_cell.angle_gamma   90.00
#
_symmetry.space_group_name_H-M   'P 1'
#
loop_
_entity.id
_entity.type
_entity.pdbx_description
1 polymer ?
#
loop_
_entity_poly.entity_id
_entity_poly.type
_entity_poly.pdbx_seq_one_letter_code
_entity_poly.pdbx_strand_id
1 'polypeptide(L)'
;MSKETKETELKESNIYIDWLEKSIDDEHINYYNYSEFKSLKHLGSGACGSVSRANWKNSLFALKSFSNDYETLKVVVNEIKLQKKVHFHENILQLCGITKIGTGKKKIFVSFRIC
;
A
#
# COMPACT_ATOMS: atom_id res chain seq x y z
N MET A 1 26.19 19.98 6.95
CA MET A 1 24.74 19.96 7.23
C MET A 1 23.96 18.82 6.52
N SER A 2 24.59 17.94 5.75
CA SER A 2 23.85 16.94 4.92
C SER A 2 23.73 15.53 5.51
N LYS A 3 24.21 15.30 6.75
CA LYS A 3 24.22 13.97 7.40
C LYS A 3 23.04 13.78 8.36
N GLU A 4 22.64 14.81 9.11
CA GLU A 4 21.55 14.74 10.08
C GLU A 4 20.17 14.54 9.44
N THR A 5 19.89 15.18 8.30
CA THR A 5 18.57 15.10 7.64
C THR A 5 18.25 13.69 7.13
N LYS A 6 19.26 12.96 6.61
CA LYS A 6 19.08 11.60 6.08
C LYS A 6 18.88 10.56 7.18
N GLU A 7 19.48 10.77 8.35
CA GLU A 7 19.43 9.82 9.46
C GLU A 7 18.08 9.87 10.19
N THR A 8 17.50 11.07 10.31
CA THR A 8 16.15 11.26 10.84
C THR A 8 15.08 10.71 9.89
N GLU A 9 15.19 10.94 8.57
CA GLU A 9 14.28 10.38 7.56
C GLU A 9 14.29 8.84 7.53
N LEU A 10 15.45 8.20 7.74
CA LEU A 10 15.57 6.75 7.84
C LEU A 10 14.91 6.20 9.12
N LYS A 11 15.13 6.86 10.27
CA LYS A 11 14.50 6.49 11.54
C LYS A 11 12.99 6.64 11.50
N GLU A 12 12.48 7.70 10.89
CA GLU A 12 11.04 7.93 10.79
C GLU A 12 10.36 7.04 9.73
N SER A 13 11.05 6.70 8.64
CA SER A 13 10.57 5.68 7.69
C SER A 13 10.37 4.33 8.34
N ASN A 14 11.25 3.97 9.30
CA ASN A 14 11.10 2.74 10.05
C ASN A 14 9.81 2.74 10.89
N ILE A 15 9.39 3.87 11.47
CA ILE A 15 8.16 3.93 12.28
C ILE A 15 6.91 3.53 11.47
N TYR A 16 6.78 4.00 10.23
CA TYR A 16 5.62 3.65 9.39
C TYR A 16 5.69 2.22 8.86
N ILE A 17 6.89 1.70 8.58
CA ILE A 17 7.10 0.31 8.20
C ILE A 17 6.73 -0.61 9.38
N ASP A 18 7.23 -0.32 10.57
CA ASP A 18 6.93 -1.06 11.80
C ASP A 18 5.43 -1.04 12.09
N TRP A 19 4.76 0.10 11.87
CA TRP A 19 3.30 0.18 12.01
C TRP A 19 2.56 -0.69 11.00
N LEU A 20 3.02 -0.75 9.74
CA LEU A 20 2.43 -1.61 8.72
C LEU A 20 2.66 -3.09 9.03
N GLU A 21 3.88 -3.48 9.38
CA GLU A 21 4.24 -4.85 9.76
C GLU A 21 3.43 -5.30 10.97
N LYS A 22 3.38 -4.49 12.02
CA LYS A 22 2.53 -4.77 13.19
C LYS A 22 1.04 -4.85 12.85
N SER A 23 0.55 -4.01 11.93
CA SER A 23 -0.86 -4.06 11.51
C SER A 23 -1.19 -5.30 10.68
N ILE A 24 -0.20 -5.91 10.02
CA ILE A 24 -0.35 -7.22 9.37
C ILE A 24 -0.37 -8.30 10.45
N ASP A 25 0.59 -8.28 11.36
CA ASP A 25 0.75 -9.30 12.42
C ASP A 25 -0.45 -9.33 13.38
N ASP A 26 -1.01 -8.16 13.71
CA ASP A 26 -2.23 -8.01 14.52
C ASP A 26 -3.53 -8.32 13.72
N GLU A 27 -3.41 -8.85 12.50
CA GLU A 27 -4.52 -9.18 11.57
C GLU A 27 -5.47 -8.01 11.27
N HIS A 28 -4.99 -6.77 11.48
CA HIS A 28 -5.74 -5.56 11.23
C HIS A 28 -5.78 -5.17 9.75
N ILE A 29 -4.86 -5.69 8.94
CA ILE A 29 -4.75 -5.50 7.50
C ILE A 29 -4.33 -6.83 6.89
N ASN A 30 -5.07 -7.30 5.87
CA ASN A 30 -4.67 -8.52 5.17
C ASN A 30 -3.40 -8.27 4.35
N TYR A 31 -2.45 -9.21 4.45
CA TYR A 31 -1.30 -9.25 3.56
C TYR A 31 -1.52 -10.25 2.43
N TYR A 32 -1.27 -9.83 1.20
CA TYR A 32 -1.32 -10.67 0.02
C TYR A 32 0.08 -10.86 -0.53
N ASN A 33 0.38 -12.05 -1.05
CA ASN A 33 1.62 -12.26 -1.77
C ASN A 33 1.48 -11.71 -3.20
N TYR A 34 2.37 -10.79 -3.57
CA TYR A 34 2.33 -10.13 -4.88
C TYR A 34 2.27 -11.13 -6.05
N SER A 35 2.95 -12.27 -5.91
CA SER A 35 3.01 -13.32 -6.94
C SER A 35 1.67 -13.99 -7.22
N GLU A 36 0.67 -13.85 -6.34
CA GLU A 36 -0.67 -14.40 -6.55
C GLU A 36 -1.52 -13.57 -7.52
N PHE A 37 -1.14 -12.31 -7.73
CA PHE A 37 -1.81 -11.42 -8.66
C PHE A 37 -1.41 -11.75 -10.11
N LYS A 38 -2.41 -11.95 -10.97
CA LYS A 38 -2.25 -12.29 -12.38
C LYS A 38 -2.82 -11.19 -13.28
N SER A 39 -2.41 -11.19 -14.54
CA SER A 39 -2.98 -10.32 -15.58
C SER A 39 -2.93 -8.82 -15.22
N LEU A 40 -1.78 -8.37 -14.69
CA LEU A 40 -1.53 -6.97 -14.36
C LEU A 40 -1.70 -6.08 -15.59
N LYS A 41 -2.67 -5.16 -15.55
CA LYS A 41 -2.92 -4.15 -16.58
C LYS A 41 -2.84 -2.76 -15.97
N HIS A 42 -1.96 -1.92 -16.48
CA HIS A 42 -1.89 -0.52 -16.06
C HIS A 42 -3.21 0.21 -16.36
N LEU A 43 -3.73 0.96 -15.39
CA LEU A 43 -4.94 1.79 -15.54
C LEU A 43 -4.60 3.27 -15.64
N GLY A 44 -3.66 3.76 -14.84
CA GLY A 44 -3.26 5.16 -14.84
C GLY A 44 -2.21 5.47 -13.78
N SER A 45 -1.58 6.64 -13.91
CA SER A 45 -0.60 7.16 -12.97
C SER A 45 -0.99 8.57 -12.53
N GLY A 46 -0.76 8.89 -11.26
CA GLY A 46 -0.98 10.21 -10.69
C GLY A 46 0.11 10.59 -9.70
N ALA A 47 -0.08 11.71 -9.01
CA ALA A 47 0.89 12.22 -8.03
C ALA A 47 1.16 11.24 -6.87
N CYS A 48 0.16 10.45 -6.49
CA CYS A 48 0.24 9.47 -5.40
C CYS A 48 0.62 8.06 -5.89
N GLY A 49 1.21 7.93 -7.08
CA GLY A 49 1.66 6.66 -7.65
C GLY A 49 0.78 6.13 -8.78
N SER A 50 0.94 4.85 -9.11
CA SER A 50 0.29 4.24 -10.27
C SER A 50 -0.70 3.14 -9.89
N VAL A 51 -1.83 3.09 -10.58
CA VAL A 51 -2.89 2.10 -10.38
C VAL A 51 -2.84 1.09 -11.53
N SER A 52 -2.88 -0.19 -11.16
CA SER A 52 -2.96 -1.31 -12.10
C SER A 52 -4.08 -2.25 -11.68
N ARG A 53 -4.84 -2.77 -12.64
CA ARG A 53 -5.81 -3.84 -12.42
C ARG A 53 -5.08 -5.17 -12.37
N ALA A 54 -5.47 -6.04 -11.44
CA ALA A 54 -4.99 -7.41 -11.38
C ALA A 54 -6.11 -8.38 -11.02
N ASN A 55 -5.97 -9.63 -11.45
CA ASN A 55 -6.83 -10.72 -11.04
C ASN A 55 -6.18 -11.41 -9.84
N TRP A 56 -6.93 -11.57 -8.75
CA TRP A 56 -6.54 -12.42 -7.63
C TRP A 56 -7.61 -13.48 -7.44
N LYS A 57 -7.22 -14.74 -7.62
CA LYS A 57 -8.16 -15.88 -7.75
C LYS A 57 -9.21 -15.58 -8.84
N ASN A 58 -10.48 -15.49 -8.46
CA ASN A 58 -11.61 -15.21 -9.36
C ASN A 58 -12.14 -13.77 -9.24
N SER A 59 -11.41 -12.89 -8.54
CA SER A 59 -11.85 -11.53 -8.24
C SER A 59 -10.92 -10.49 -8.85
N LEU A 60 -11.49 -9.36 -9.23
CA LEU A 60 -10.78 -8.21 -9.79
C LEU A 60 -10.37 -7.24 -8.69
N PHE A 61 -9.10 -6.84 -8.72
CA PHE A 61 -8.51 -5.90 -7.79
C PHE A 61 -7.87 -4.72 -8.52
N ALA A 62 -7.89 -3.55 -7.89
CA ALA A 62 -7.05 -2.43 -8.23
C ALA A 62 -5.87 -2.39 -7.25
N LEU A 63 -4.66 -2.44 -7.80
CA LEU A 63 -3.40 -2.32 -7.07
C LEU A 63 -2.84 -0.91 -7.29
N LYS A 64 -2.85 -0.10 -6.23
CA LYS A 64 -2.22 1.22 -6.24
C LYS A 64 -0.80 1.08 -5.69
N SER A 65 0.20 1.45 -6.48
CA SER A 65 1.61 1.33 -6.15
C SER A 65 2.19 2.63 -5.63
N PHE A 66 3.03 2.51 -4.62
CA PHE A 66 3.67 3.61 -3.92
C PHE A 66 5.18 3.39 -3.83
N SER A 67 5.93 4.49 -3.86
CA SER A 67 7.35 4.50 -3.51
C SER A 67 7.54 4.29 -2.01
N ASN A 68 8.66 3.68 -1.63
CA ASN A 68 9.02 3.42 -0.24
C ASN A 68 9.89 4.57 0.32
N ASP A 69 9.48 5.81 0.08
CA ASP A 69 10.03 7.00 0.73
C ASP A 69 9.15 7.41 1.92
N TYR A 70 9.76 8.14 2.87
CA TYR A 70 9.13 8.53 4.12
C TYR A 70 7.78 9.24 3.94
N GLU A 71 7.75 10.29 3.11
CA GLU A 71 6.56 11.10 2.88
C GLU A 71 5.44 10.27 2.26
N THR A 72 5.77 9.38 1.33
CA THR A 72 4.79 8.47 0.73
C THR A 72 4.27 7.45 1.74
N LEU A 73 5.13 6.87 2.59
CA LEU A 73 4.71 5.93 3.64
C LEU A 73 3.74 6.58 4.63
N LYS A 74 3.99 7.82 5.02
CA LYS A 74 3.09 8.61 5.86
C LYS A 74 1.72 8.78 5.21
N VAL A 75 1.68 9.13 3.92
CA VAL A 75 0.43 9.26 3.16
C VAL A 75 -0.31 7.92 3.08
N VAL A 76 0.40 6.82 2.79
CA VAL A 76 -0.19 5.47 2.71
C VAL A 76 -0.81 5.06 4.04
N VAL A 77 -0.10 5.22 5.15
CA VAL A 77 -0.61 4.88 6.49
C VAL A 77 -1.83 5.73 6.85
N ASN A 78 -1.83 7.02 6.51
CA ASN A 78 -2.99 7.88 6.72
C ASN A 78 -4.19 7.48 5.85
N GLU A 79 -3.98 7.15 4.57
CA GLU A 79 -5.04 6.70 3.66
C GLU A 79 -5.69 5.41 4.18
N ILE A 80 -4.89 4.44 4.63
CA ILE A 80 -5.38 3.19 5.25
C ILE A 80 -6.19 3.49 6.51
N LYS A 81 -5.69 4.34 7.41
CA LYS A 81 -6.39 4.72 8.65
C LYS A 81 -7.72 5.40 8.36
N LEU A 82 -7.77 6.29 7.36
CA LEU A 82 -9.00 6.98 6.95
C LEU A 82 -10.01 6.00 6.35
N GLN A 83 -9.57 5.12 5.45
CA GLN A 83 -10.44 4.11 4.85
C GLN A 83 -11.04 3.17 5.89
N LYS A 84 -10.25 2.75 6.90
CA LYS A 84 -10.78 1.98 8.03
C LYS A 84 -11.83 2.74 8.85
N LYS A 85 -11.86 4.07 8.84
CA LYS A 85 -12.93 4.84 9.49
C LYS A 85 -14.21 4.92 8.67
N VAL A 86 -14.13 4.76 7.35
CA VAL A 86 -15.28 4.90 6.42
C VAL A 86 -15.69 3.58 5.75
N HIS A 87 -15.17 2.45 6.23
CA HIS A 87 -15.30 1.13 5.59
C HIS A 87 -16.72 0.52 5.57
N PHE A 88 -17.71 1.19 6.17
CA PHE A 88 -19.07 0.69 6.36
C PHE A 88 -20.03 1.04 5.21
N HIS A 89 -19.61 1.81 4.21
CA HIS A 89 -20.44 2.17 3.06
C HIS A 89 -20.10 1.35 1.81
N GLU A 90 -21.13 0.71 1.24
CA GLU A 90 -21.03 -0.10 0.01
C GLU A 90 -20.57 0.69 -1.23
N ASN A 91 -20.76 2.02 -1.22
CA ASN A 91 -20.37 2.91 -2.32
C ASN A 91 -18.93 3.45 -2.19
N ILE A 92 -18.19 3.07 -1.15
CA ILE A 92 -16.80 3.48 -0.95
C ILE A 92 -15.90 2.31 -1.30
N LEU A 93 -14.84 2.58 -2.07
CA LEU A 93 -13.82 1.58 -2.40
C LEU A 93 -13.26 0.95 -1.13
N GLN A 94 -13.46 -0.36 -0.99
CA GLN A 94 -13.01 -1.09 0.18
C GLN A 94 -11.55 -1.48 0.05
N LEU A 95 -10.75 -1.09 1.04
CA LEU A 95 -9.41 -1.60 1.24
C LEU A 95 -9.49 -3.10 1.55
N CYS A 96 -8.84 -3.92 0.75
CA CYS A 96 -8.76 -5.36 1.00
C CYS A 96 -7.50 -5.73 1.77
N GLY A 97 -6.38 -5.07 1.46
CA GLY A 97 -5.10 -5.36 2.10
C GLY A 97 -3.92 -4.70 1.41
N ILE A 98 -2.73 -5.20 1.74
CA ILE A 98 -1.45 -4.69 1.23
C ILE A 98 -0.59 -5.83 0.69
N THR A 99 0.28 -5.49 -0.26
CA THR A 99 1.29 -6.41 -0.80
C THR A 99 2.58 -5.65 -1.08
N LYS A 100 3.71 -6.35 -1.00
CA LYS A 100 5.05 -5.78 -1.18
C LYS A 100 5.81 -6.50 -2.28
N ILE A 101 6.53 -5.74 -3.10
CA ILE A 101 7.53 -6.29 -4.03
C ILE A 101 8.93 -6.09 -3.44
N GLY A 102 9.68 -7.19 -3.35
CA GLY A 102 11.07 -7.22 -2.86
C GLY A 102 12.15 -6.94 -3.91
N THR A 103 11.81 -6.50 -5.13
CA THR A 103 12.83 -6.14 -6.12
C THR A 103 13.46 -4.77 -5.81
N GLY A 104 14.68 -4.50 -6.32
CA GLY A 104 15.63 -3.48 -5.85
C GLY A 104 15.16 -2.02 -5.64
N LYS A 105 13.91 -1.69 -5.93
CA LYS A 105 13.17 -0.56 -5.36
C LYS A 105 11.94 -1.14 -4.65
N LYS A 106 11.98 -1.25 -3.32
CA LYS A 106 10.82 -1.71 -2.51
C LYS A 106 9.61 -0.86 -2.91
N LYS A 107 8.56 -1.50 -3.41
CA LYS A 107 7.28 -0.86 -3.73
C LYS A 107 6.19 -1.50 -2.89
N ILE A 108 5.37 -0.66 -2.28
CA ILE A 108 4.20 -1.08 -1.53
C ILE A 108 3.00 -0.91 -2.44
N PHE A 109 2.11 -1.89 -2.43
CA PHE A 109 0.85 -1.81 -3.12
C PHE A 109 -0.29 -1.94 -2.12
N VAL A 110 -1.29 -1.12 -2.31
CA VAL A 110 -2.56 -1.17 -1.58
C VAL A 110 -3.60 -1.76 -2.53
N SER A 111 -4.28 -2.81 -2.10
CA SER A 111 -5.27 -3.52 -2.91
C SER A 111 -6.69 -3.08 -2.55
N PHE A 112 -7.46 -2.74 -3.59
CA PHE A 112 -8.87 -2.40 -3.50
C PHE A 112 -9.68 -3.40 -4.31
N ARG A 113 -10.84 -3.81 -3.78
CA ARG A 113 -11.80 -4.59 -4.58
C ARG A 113 -12.52 -3.65 -5.53
N ILE A 114 -12.58 -4.03 -6.80
CA ILE A 114 -13.45 -3.38 -7.76
C ILE A 114 -14.80 -4.10 -7.66
N CYS A 115 -15.80 -3.40 -7.11
CA CYS A 115 -17.17 -3.91 -7.00
C CYS A 115 -17.89 -3.83 -8.35
#